data_AF-A0A7V9QGK2-F1
#
_entry.id   AF-A0A7V9QGK2-F1
#
_cell.length_a   1.000
_cell.length_b   1.000
_cell.length_c   1.000
_cell.angle_alpha   90.00
_cell.angle_beta   90.00
_cell.angle_gamma   90.00
#
_symmetry.space_group_name_H-M   'P 1'
#
loop_
_entity.id
_entity.type
_entity.pdbx_description
1 polymer ?
#
loop_
_entity_poly.entity_id
_entity_poly.type
_entity_poly.pdbx_seq_one_letter_code
_entity_poly.pdbx_strand_id
1 'polypeptide(L)'
;MIKRDRPDDARGERLAERMRWRTTSNAELVVAVRKGSFEALREFYARFEPLLARYAARAGVSLDSWEDDAHDVLSDVVISLISVDTSARTKPRDDVRDIHSYIQRAFRNRLLSARRTTERREQREVRATSSDAGTSERMVLATCSESAIRASCGGDAESSALPPAIARLATVLGAELSRDDREMLTWVGNAVPMREIASWLGINYSAAKVRLSRMRSRLRVRALRHVNECTGAERQELIAFFRRSAGDAGGTRYMKSEDIAAALGLRVAEPGGKHGDD
;
A
#
# COMPACT_ATOMS: atom_id res chain seq x y z
N MET A 1 43.28 -10.05 -23.19
CA MET A 1 42.67 -9.23 -24.25
C MET A 1 41.18 -9.11 -23.93
N ILE A 2 40.77 -8.07 -23.19
CA ILE A 2 39.37 -7.86 -22.78
C ILE A 2 38.69 -7.10 -23.93
N LYS A 3 37.74 -7.73 -24.63
CA LYS A 3 36.87 -7.03 -25.58
C LYS A 3 36.07 -6.00 -24.76
N ARG A 4 36.38 -4.71 -24.96
CA ARG A 4 35.53 -3.62 -24.48
C ARG A 4 34.26 -3.66 -25.32
N ASP A 5 33.18 -4.20 -24.78
CA ASP A 5 31.85 -4.04 -25.37
C ASP A 5 31.57 -2.56 -25.53
N ARG A 6 31.23 -2.16 -26.77
CA ARG A 6 30.93 -0.76 -27.09
C ARG A 6 29.62 -0.38 -26.40
N PRO A 7 29.59 0.68 -25.58
CA PRO A 7 28.38 1.12 -24.89
C PRO A 7 27.25 1.59 -25.83
N ASP A 8 27.53 1.76 -27.13
CA ASP A 8 26.56 2.20 -28.13
C ASP A 8 25.57 1.09 -28.55
N ASP A 9 25.98 -0.18 -28.52
CA ASP A 9 25.13 -1.30 -28.94
C ASP A 9 23.95 -1.49 -27.97
N ALA A 10 24.19 -1.32 -26.66
CA ALA A 10 23.17 -1.40 -25.62
C ALA A 10 22.09 -0.29 -25.72
N ARG A 11 22.39 0.85 -26.37
CA ARG A 11 21.39 1.90 -26.60
C ARG A 11 20.44 1.54 -27.73
N GLY A 12 20.97 0.95 -28.81
CA GLY A 12 20.18 0.49 -29.95
C GLY A 12 19.19 -0.59 -29.55
N GLU A 13 19.64 -1.59 -28.79
CA GLU A 13 18.80 -2.69 -28.29
C GLU A 13 17.64 -2.17 -27.41
N ARG A 14 17.91 -1.25 -26.48
CA ARG A 14 16.87 -0.65 -25.61
C ARG A 14 15.83 0.14 -26.39
N LEU A 15 16.22 0.79 -27.50
CA LEU A 15 15.29 1.53 -28.37
C LEU A 15 14.42 0.57 -29.19
N ALA A 16 15.03 -0.46 -29.78
CA ALA A 16 14.31 -1.49 -30.52
C ALA A 16 13.28 -2.21 -29.63
N GLU A 17 13.69 -2.57 -28.40
CA GLU A 17 12.80 -3.17 -27.41
C GLU A 17 11.67 -2.23 -27.00
N ARG A 18 11.96 -0.94 -26.79
CA ARG A 18 10.92 0.06 -26.50
C ARG A 18 9.91 0.21 -27.65
N MET A 19 10.37 0.15 -28.90
CA MET A 19 9.48 0.21 -30.07
C MET A 19 8.61 -1.04 -30.19
N ARG A 20 9.16 -2.22 -29.90
CA ARG A 20 8.41 -3.49 -29.86
C ARG A 20 7.24 -3.43 -28.88
N TRP A 21 7.46 -2.92 -27.67
CA TRP A 21 6.39 -2.83 -26.67
C TRP A 21 5.27 -1.87 -27.07
N ARG A 22 5.58 -0.78 -27.80
CA ARG A 22 4.58 0.16 -28.33
C ARG A 22 3.58 -0.46 -29.31
N THR A 23 4.03 -1.42 -30.11
CA THR A 23 3.16 -2.13 -31.09
C THR A 23 2.49 -3.37 -30.50
N THR A 24 2.90 -3.79 -29.30
CA THR A 24 2.38 -4.98 -28.63
C THR A 24 0.92 -4.77 -28.21
N SER A 25 0.08 -5.78 -28.40
CA SER A 25 -1.33 -5.72 -28.00
C SER A 25 -1.47 -5.62 -26.47
N ASN A 26 -2.60 -5.12 -25.99
CA ASN A 26 -2.84 -5.02 -24.55
C ASN A 26 -2.85 -6.39 -23.84
N ALA A 27 -3.31 -7.45 -24.52
CA ALA A 27 -3.31 -8.80 -23.98
C ALA A 27 -1.88 -9.32 -23.78
N GLU A 28 -1.02 -9.18 -24.80
CA GLU A 28 0.39 -9.55 -24.72
C GLU A 28 1.15 -8.72 -23.67
N LEU A 29 0.85 -7.41 -23.59
CA LEU A 29 1.41 -6.53 -22.57
C LEU A 29 1.06 -7.02 -21.16
N VAL A 30 -0.20 -7.41 -20.92
CA VAL A 30 -0.64 -7.98 -19.63
C VAL A 30 0.09 -9.29 -19.34
N VAL A 31 0.21 -10.20 -20.32
CA VAL A 31 0.97 -11.46 -20.15
C VAL A 31 2.43 -11.18 -19.78
N ALA A 32 3.07 -10.20 -20.42
CA ALA A 32 4.44 -9.83 -20.10
C ALA A 32 4.58 -9.18 -18.72
N VAL A 33 3.61 -8.36 -18.30
CA VAL A 33 3.55 -7.80 -16.94
C VAL A 33 3.36 -8.89 -15.89
N ARG A 34 2.51 -9.90 -16.14
CA ARG A 34 2.35 -11.07 -15.24
C ARG A 34 3.66 -11.81 -15.03
N LYS A 35 4.45 -11.94 -16.11
CA LYS A 35 5.80 -12.53 -16.07
C LYS A 35 6.87 -11.63 -15.42
N GLY A 36 6.52 -10.42 -14.99
CA GLY A 36 7.44 -9.49 -14.32
C GLY A 36 8.44 -8.78 -15.25
N SER A 37 8.17 -8.70 -16.56
CA SER A 37 9.04 -7.92 -17.47
C SER A 37 8.99 -6.43 -17.11
N PHE A 38 10.17 -5.85 -16.84
CA PHE A 38 10.29 -4.45 -16.45
C PHE A 38 9.94 -3.49 -17.60
N GLU A 39 10.28 -3.86 -18.82
CA GLU A 39 10.03 -3.08 -20.04
C GLU A 39 8.54 -3.05 -20.36
N ALA A 40 7.85 -4.19 -20.20
CA ALA A 40 6.41 -4.29 -20.29
C ALA A 40 5.72 -3.45 -19.21
N LEU A 41 6.22 -3.47 -17.97
CA LEU A 41 5.70 -2.64 -16.89
C LEU A 41 5.82 -1.15 -17.23
N ARG A 42 6.98 -0.70 -17.71
CA ARG A 42 7.19 0.70 -18.11
C ARG A 42 6.23 1.12 -19.23
N GLU A 43 6.04 0.27 -20.24
CA GLU A 43 5.09 0.53 -21.32
C GLU A 43 3.64 0.55 -20.81
N PHE A 44 3.29 -0.32 -19.87
CA PHE A 44 1.97 -0.34 -19.23
C PHE A 44 1.65 1.02 -18.59
N TYR A 45 2.54 1.58 -17.77
CA TYR A 45 2.34 2.93 -17.21
C TYR A 45 2.22 3.99 -18.31
N ALA A 46 3.16 4.01 -19.26
CA ALA A 46 3.17 5.00 -20.33
C ALA A 46 1.88 4.99 -21.17
N ARG A 47 1.25 3.83 -21.35
CA ARG A 47 0.02 3.66 -22.11
C ARG A 47 -1.23 4.03 -21.32
N PHE A 48 -1.30 3.65 -20.05
CA PHE A 48 -2.52 3.79 -19.24
C PHE A 48 -2.60 5.08 -18.43
N GLU A 49 -1.49 5.72 -18.11
CA GLU A 49 -1.47 6.98 -17.36
C GLU A 49 -2.20 8.12 -18.10
N PRO A 50 -1.98 8.38 -19.41
CA PRO A 50 -2.74 9.42 -20.13
C PRO A 50 -4.24 9.12 -20.25
N LEU A 51 -4.65 7.86 -20.14
CA LEU A 51 -6.06 7.48 -20.11
C LEU A 51 -6.70 7.86 -18.78
N LEU A 52 -5.99 7.65 -17.67
CA LEU A 52 -6.43 8.07 -16.34
C LEU A 52 -6.42 9.59 -16.21
N ALA A 53 -5.44 10.29 -16.79
CA ALA A 53 -5.40 11.76 -16.85
C ALA A 53 -6.67 12.34 -17.47
N ARG A 54 -7.06 11.84 -18.65
CA ARG A 54 -8.29 12.25 -19.36
C ARG A 54 -9.56 11.89 -18.59
N TYR A 55 -9.54 10.80 -17.83
CA TYR A 55 -10.66 10.44 -16.97
C TYR A 55 -10.77 11.38 -15.77
N ALA A 56 -9.66 11.68 -15.10
CA ALA A 56 -9.58 12.58 -13.96
C ALA A 56 -10.04 14.01 -14.33
N ALA A 57 -9.56 14.52 -15.47
CA ALA A 57 -9.97 15.82 -16.00
C ALA A 57 -11.50 15.88 -16.22
N ARG A 58 -12.09 14.84 -16.82
CA ARG A 58 -13.56 14.74 -16.99
C ARG A 58 -14.33 14.61 -15.68
N ALA A 59 -13.70 14.05 -14.65
CA ALA A 59 -14.30 13.91 -13.32
C ALA A 59 -14.13 15.17 -12.44
N GLY A 60 -13.49 16.22 -12.94
CA GLY A 60 -13.22 17.47 -12.22
C GLY A 60 -12.20 17.32 -11.09
N VAL A 61 -11.29 16.35 -11.18
CA VAL A 61 -10.21 16.17 -10.20
C VAL A 61 -9.09 17.18 -10.51
N SER A 62 -8.55 17.83 -9.47
CA SER A 62 -7.42 18.76 -9.63
C SER A 62 -6.20 18.09 -10.26
N LEU A 63 -5.48 18.85 -11.11
CA LEU A 63 -4.27 18.39 -11.81
C LEU A 63 -3.18 17.91 -10.84
N ASP A 64 -3.11 18.50 -9.64
CA ASP A 64 -2.07 18.18 -8.66
C ASP A 64 -2.31 16.89 -7.86
N SER A 65 -3.50 16.30 -7.96
CA SER A 65 -3.91 15.14 -7.14
C SER A 65 -4.08 13.85 -7.94
N TRP A 66 -4.39 13.93 -9.23
CA TRP A 66 -4.77 12.73 -9.99
C TRP A 66 -3.57 11.84 -10.35
N GLU A 67 -2.37 12.41 -10.53
CA GLU A 67 -1.16 11.64 -10.90
C GLU A 67 -0.85 10.59 -9.82
N ASP A 68 -0.98 11.00 -8.56
CA ASP A 68 -0.77 10.14 -7.41
C ASP A 68 -1.81 9.01 -7.32
N ASP A 69 -3.09 9.34 -7.49
CA ASP A 69 -4.15 8.34 -7.52
C ASP A 69 -4.03 7.40 -8.73
N ALA A 70 -3.57 7.91 -9.87
CA ALA A 70 -3.35 7.11 -11.07
C ALA A 70 -2.21 6.12 -10.85
N HIS A 71 -1.09 6.58 -10.29
CA HIS A 71 0.04 5.72 -9.98
C HIS A 71 -0.31 4.64 -8.96
N ASP A 72 -1.04 4.98 -7.90
CA ASP A 72 -1.53 4.03 -6.90
C ASP A 72 -2.43 2.96 -7.55
N VAL A 73 -3.37 3.38 -8.40
CA VAL A 73 -4.29 2.45 -9.08
C VAL A 73 -3.56 1.55 -10.07
N LEU A 74 -2.65 2.09 -10.88
CA LEU A 74 -1.86 1.28 -11.80
C LEU A 74 -0.96 0.30 -11.04
N SER A 75 -0.38 0.71 -9.91
CA SER A 75 0.39 -0.16 -9.01
C SER A 75 -0.46 -1.30 -8.48
N ASP A 76 -1.65 -1.01 -7.95
CA ASP A 76 -2.59 -2.01 -7.44
C ASP A 76 -3.02 -2.99 -8.53
N VAL A 77 -3.26 -2.50 -9.76
CA VAL A 77 -3.60 -3.34 -10.92
C VAL A 77 -2.43 -4.25 -11.29
N VAL A 78 -1.21 -3.73 -11.35
CA VAL A 78 0.00 -4.53 -11.66
C VAL A 78 0.21 -5.61 -10.60
N ILE A 79 0.13 -5.26 -9.31
CA ILE A 79 0.22 -6.24 -8.21
C ILE A 79 -0.87 -7.30 -8.38
N SER A 80 -2.11 -6.89 -8.66
CA SER A 80 -3.20 -7.82 -8.89
C SER A 80 -2.99 -8.69 -10.12
N LEU A 81 -2.27 -8.25 -11.14
CA LEU A 81 -1.96 -9.06 -12.32
C LEU A 81 -0.90 -10.11 -11.98
N ILE A 82 0.17 -9.71 -11.28
CA ILE A 82 1.28 -10.59 -10.90
C ILE A 82 0.83 -11.66 -9.89
N SER A 83 -0.02 -11.30 -8.92
CA SER A 83 -0.51 -12.24 -7.89
C SER A 83 -1.56 -13.26 -8.38
N VAL A 84 -2.06 -13.18 -9.62
CA VAL A 84 -3.07 -14.13 -10.13
C VAL A 84 -2.47 -15.53 -10.35
N ASP A 85 -1.20 -15.63 -10.72
CA ASP A 85 -0.57 -16.90 -11.07
C ASP A 85 -0.25 -17.77 -9.83
N THR A 86 -0.23 -17.17 -8.63
CA THR A 86 0.08 -17.90 -7.37
C THR A 86 -1.16 -18.42 -6.66
N SER A 87 -2.35 -17.89 -6.94
CA SER A 87 -3.59 -18.25 -6.23
C SER A 87 -4.40 -19.30 -7.00
N ALA A 88 -4.11 -20.58 -6.81
CA ALA A 88 -4.83 -21.72 -7.44
C ALA A 88 -6.36 -21.76 -7.17
N ARG A 89 -6.87 -20.91 -6.27
CA ARG A 89 -8.29 -20.88 -5.87
C ARG A 89 -9.15 -19.82 -6.52
N THR A 90 -8.58 -18.84 -7.22
CA THR A 90 -9.38 -17.87 -7.96
C THR A 90 -9.50 -18.31 -9.40
N LYS A 91 -10.72 -18.71 -9.81
CA LYS A 91 -11.08 -19.03 -11.20
C LYS A 91 -10.33 -18.08 -12.15
N PRO A 92 -9.53 -18.59 -13.11
CA PRO A 92 -8.69 -17.78 -13.97
C PRO A 92 -9.54 -16.65 -14.56
N ARG A 93 -9.18 -15.41 -14.26
CA ARG A 93 -9.70 -14.25 -14.98
C ARG A 93 -8.97 -14.18 -16.33
N ASP A 94 -9.10 -15.23 -17.12
CA ASP A 94 -8.61 -15.28 -18.50
C ASP A 94 -9.30 -14.22 -19.36
N ASP A 95 -10.42 -13.68 -18.86
CA ASP A 95 -11.24 -12.69 -19.53
C ASP A 95 -11.04 -11.26 -19.02
N VAL A 96 -9.80 -10.85 -18.72
CA VAL A 96 -9.48 -9.40 -18.77
C VAL A 96 -9.35 -8.98 -20.24
N ARG A 97 -10.34 -9.33 -21.07
CA ARG A 97 -10.43 -8.92 -22.48
C ARG A 97 -10.44 -7.41 -22.63
N ASP A 98 -10.84 -6.71 -21.58
CA ASP A 98 -10.82 -5.26 -21.52
C ASP A 98 -10.12 -4.74 -20.26
N ILE A 99 -8.79 -4.73 -20.33
CA ILE A 99 -7.95 -4.11 -19.30
C ILE A 99 -8.25 -2.61 -19.13
N HIS A 100 -8.72 -1.92 -20.18
CA HIS A 100 -9.07 -0.50 -20.10
C HIS A 100 -10.25 -0.28 -19.17
N SER A 101 -11.37 -0.99 -19.37
CA SER A 101 -12.53 -0.83 -18.50
C SER A 101 -12.24 -1.28 -17.07
N TYR A 102 -11.38 -2.29 -16.88
CA TYR A 102 -10.92 -2.69 -15.55
C TYR A 102 -10.15 -1.56 -14.84
N ILE A 103 -9.15 -0.98 -15.50
CA ILE A 103 -8.35 0.14 -14.96
C ILE A 103 -9.25 1.36 -14.69
N GLN A 104 -10.12 1.73 -15.63
CA GLN A 104 -11.06 2.84 -15.46
C GLN A 104 -12.01 2.60 -14.28
N ARG A 105 -12.53 1.38 -14.12
CA ARG A 105 -13.38 1.02 -12.98
C ARG A 105 -12.62 1.09 -11.66
N ALA A 106 -11.38 0.59 -11.62
CA ALA A 106 -10.53 0.66 -10.44
C ALA A 106 -10.25 2.12 -10.05
N PHE A 107 -9.91 2.96 -11.03
CA PHE A 107 -9.67 4.38 -10.83
C PHE A 107 -10.93 5.13 -10.36
N ARG A 108 -12.08 4.88 -10.98
CA ARG A 108 -13.37 5.42 -10.53
C ARG A 108 -13.66 5.05 -9.09
N ASN A 109 -13.49 3.79 -8.72
CA ASN A 109 -13.71 3.33 -7.35
C ASN A 109 -12.76 4.01 -6.37
N ARG A 110 -11.49 4.22 -6.76
CA ARG A 110 -10.52 4.97 -5.96
C ARG A 110 -10.97 6.40 -5.71
N LEU A 111 -11.36 7.13 -6.77
CA LEU A 111 -11.87 8.49 -6.65
C LEU A 111 -13.12 8.59 -5.75
N LEU A 112 -14.06 7.65 -5.90
CA LEU A 112 -15.25 7.60 -5.04
C LEU A 112 -14.89 7.31 -3.57
N SER A 113 -13.95 6.41 -3.33
CA SER A 113 -13.47 6.11 -1.98
C SER A 113 -12.74 7.30 -1.36
N ALA A 114 -11.91 8.02 -2.13
CA ALA A 114 -11.25 9.24 -1.70
C ALA A 114 -12.27 10.31 -1.31
N ARG A 115 -13.26 10.59 -2.17
CA ARG A 115 -14.36 11.53 -1.87
C ARG A 115 -15.12 11.16 -0.60
N ARG A 116 -15.55 9.90 -0.47
CA ARG A 116 -16.22 9.41 0.76
C ARG A 116 -15.36 9.56 2.01
N THR A 117 -14.04 9.45 1.88
CA THR A 117 -13.11 9.60 3.00
C THR A 117 -13.04 11.07 3.42
N THR A 118 -12.95 11.99 2.45
CA THR A 118 -13.01 13.43 2.68
C THR A 118 -14.35 13.84 3.29
N GLU A 119 -15.48 13.42 2.71
CA GLU A 119 -16.82 13.71 3.24
C GLU A 119 -16.99 13.20 4.68
N ARG A 120 -16.51 11.99 5.00
CA ARG A 120 -16.54 11.49 6.38
C ARG A 120 -15.68 12.33 7.32
N ARG A 121 -14.56 12.88 6.85
CA ARG A 121 -13.70 13.77 7.63
C ARG A 121 -14.41 15.09 7.90
N GLU A 122 -14.94 15.72 6.85
CA GLU A 122 -15.72 16.96 6.96
C GLU A 122 -16.95 16.78 7.84
N GLN A 123 -17.69 15.68 7.70
CA GLN A 123 -18.85 15.39 8.57
C GLN A 123 -18.45 15.22 10.04
N ARG A 124 -17.28 14.62 10.34
CA ARG A 124 -16.77 14.53 11.71
C ARG A 124 -16.42 15.91 12.25
N GLU A 125 -15.81 16.77 11.42
CA GLU A 125 -15.47 18.15 11.77
C GLU A 125 -16.72 19.01 11.99
N VAL A 126 -17.71 18.95 11.08
CA VAL A 126 -18.98 19.65 11.26
C VAL A 126 -19.69 19.19 12.53
N ARG A 127 -19.80 17.87 12.76
CA ARG A 127 -20.40 17.33 14.00
C ARG A 127 -19.62 17.75 15.25
N ALA A 128 -18.31 17.90 15.16
CA ALA A 128 -17.51 18.44 16.25
C ALA A 128 -17.91 19.87 16.58
N THR A 129 -18.12 20.71 15.55
CA THR A 129 -18.43 22.14 15.69
C THR A 129 -19.89 22.47 15.97
N SER A 130 -20.86 21.65 15.53
CA SER A 130 -22.30 21.97 15.60
C SER A 130 -23.03 21.44 16.83
N SER A 131 -22.33 20.80 17.78
CA SER A 131 -22.90 20.30 19.03
C SER A 131 -23.14 21.44 20.03
N ASP A 132 -24.11 22.30 19.72
CA ASP A 132 -24.39 23.58 20.39
C ASP A 132 -25.27 23.49 21.65
N ALA A 133 -25.19 22.38 22.41
CA ALA A 133 -25.92 22.26 23.66
C ALA A 133 -25.14 21.44 24.70
N GLY A 134 -24.32 22.14 25.49
CA GLY A 134 -23.81 21.64 26.77
C GLY A 134 -22.58 20.72 26.71
N THR A 135 -21.78 20.75 25.64
CA THR A 135 -20.66 19.79 25.46
C THR A 135 -19.33 20.43 25.03
N SER A 136 -18.87 21.45 25.76
CA SER A 136 -17.53 22.04 25.54
C SER A 136 -16.41 20.97 25.55
N GLU A 137 -16.52 19.94 26.39
CA GLU A 137 -15.58 18.81 26.43
C GLU A 137 -15.55 17.98 25.13
N ARG A 138 -16.69 17.76 24.45
CA ARG A 138 -16.69 16.98 23.20
C ARG A 138 -16.07 17.74 22.03
N MET A 139 -16.21 19.06 22.00
CA MET A 139 -15.61 19.90 20.97
C MET A 139 -14.07 19.92 21.12
N VAL A 140 -13.58 19.93 22.36
CA VAL A 140 -12.14 19.75 22.65
C VAL A 140 -11.67 18.37 22.19
N LEU A 141 -12.38 17.28 22.51
CA LEU A 141 -12.00 15.93 22.09
C LEU A 141 -11.98 15.74 20.57
N ALA A 142 -12.87 16.40 19.83
CA ALA A 142 -12.97 16.23 18.38
C ALA A 142 -11.96 17.10 17.58
N THR A 143 -11.41 18.14 18.20
CA THR A 143 -10.34 18.98 17.63
C THR A 143 -8.95 18.55 18.12
N CYS A 144 -8.88 17.87 19.26
CA CYS A 144 -7.67 17.26 19.76
C CYS A 144 -7.29 16.06 18.89
N SER A 145 -6.02 16.02 18.46
CA SER A 145 -5.43 14.78 17.96
C SER A 145 -5.64 13.66 18.99
N GLU A 146 -5.68 12.41 18.55
CA GLU A 146 -5.77 11.26 19.48
C GLU A 146 -4.67 11.32 20.56
N SER A 147 -3.50 11.88 20.22
CA SER A 147 -2.43 12.17 21.18
C SER A 147 -2.78 13.23 22.21
N ALA A 148 -3.48 14.30 21.85
CA ALA A 148 -3.96 15.32 22.78
C ALA A 148 -5.10 14.79 23.66
N ILE A 149 -5.98 13.94 23.13
CA ILE A 149 -6.97 13.22 23.93
C ILE A 149 -6.26 12.38 24.99
N ARG A 150 -5.30 11.52 24.59
CA ARG A 150 -4.52 10.71 25.54
C ARG A 150 -3.76 11.54 26.56
N ALA A 151 -3.16 12.66 26.16
CA ALA A 151 -2.44 13.55 27.07
C ALA A 151 -3.39 14.24 28.07
N SER A 152 -4.63 14.52 27.67
CA SER A 152 -5.64 15.18 28.50
C SER A 152 -6.37 14.26 29.48
N CYS A 153 -6.34 12.94 29.25
CA CYS A 153 -7.04 11.96 30.07
C CYS A 153 -6.49 11.79 31.51
N GLY A 154 -5.51 12.58 31.93
CA GLY A 154 -4.86 12.48 33.25
C GLY A 154 -4.01 11.20 33.39
N GLY A 155 -3.15 11.15 34.40
CA GLY A 155 -2.28 9.98 34.65
C GLY A 155 -3.05 8.69 34.98
N ASP A 156 -4.34 8.80 35.31
CA ASP A 156 -5.21 7.71 35.78
C ASP A 156 -6.14 7.14 34.71
N ALA A 157 -6.20 7.70 33.50
CA ALA A 157 -6.78 6.96 32.40
C ALA A 157 -5.85 5.81 32.08
N GLU A 158 -6.12 4.67 32.73
CA GLU A 158 -5.45 3.40 32.56
C GLU A 158 -5.13 3.23 31.09
N SER A 159 -3.87 3.53 30.75
CA SER A 159 -3.33 3.30 29.42
C SER A 159 -3.44 1.80 29.26
N SER A 160 -4.55 1.32 28.70
CA SER A 160 -4.85 -0.09 28.58
C SER A 160 -3.60 -0.72 28.00
N ALA A 161 -2.89 -1.44 28.87
CA ALA A 161 -1.50 -1.77 28.60
C ALA A 161 -1.50 -2.50 27.27
N LEU A 162 -0.71 -2.00 26.32
CA LEU A 162 -0.61 -2.61 25.00
C LEU A 162 -0.39 -4.11 25.22
N PRO A 163 -1.22 -4.97 24.60
CA PRO A 163 -1.04 -6.40 24.73
C PRO A 163 0.43 -6.78 24.48
N PRO A 164 1.06 -7.63 25.32
CA PRO A 164 2.51 -7.79 25.33
C PRO A 164 3.11 -8.18 23.97
N ALA A 165 2.37 -8.94 23.16
CA ALA A 165 2.79 -9.29 21.80
C ALA A 165 2.90 -8.06 20.90
N ILE A 166 1.91 -7.16 20.97
CA ILE A 166 1.90 -5.91 20.19
C ILE A 166 3.03 -4.98 20.65
N ALA A 167 3.29 -4.88 21.96
CA ALA A 167 4.39 -4.10 22.50
C ALA A 167 5.78 -4.61 22.02
N ARG A 168 5.96 -5.94 21.97
CA ARG A 168 7.17 -6.55 21.40
C ARG A 168 7.32 -6.28 19.91
N LEU A 169 6.25 -6.47 19.14
CA LEU A 169 6.24 -6.15 17.71
C LEU A 169 6.60 -4.67 17.48
N ALA A 170 6.02 -3.74 18.24
CA ALA A 170 6.31 -2.32 18.13
C ALA A 170 7.80 -2.01 18.41
N THR A 171 8.38 -2.64 19.43
CA THR A 171 9.82 -2.53 19.74
C THR A 171 10.67 -3.02 18.57
N VAL A 172 10.35 -4.20 18.02
CA VAL A 172 11.07 -4.79 16.88
C VAL A 172 11.00 -3.90 15.65
N LEU A 173 9.83 -3.34 15.34
CA LEU A 173 9.66 -2.42 14.21
C LEU A 173 10.35 -1.07 14.44
N GLY A 174 10.32 -0.56 15.67
CA GLY A 174 10.98 0.70 16.04
C GLY A 174 12.50 0.66 15.86
N ALA A 175 13.11 -0.50 16.07
CA ALA A 175 14.55 -0.71 15.87
C ALA A 175 14.97 -0.63 14.38
N GLU A 176 14.07 -0.89 13.43
CA GLU A 176 14.32 -0.82 11.98
C GLU A 176 14.18 0.60 11.39
N LEU A 177 13.79 1.56 12.23
CA LEU A 177 13.51 2.93 11.81
C LEU A 177 14.65 3.86 12.23
N SER A 178 15.18 4.58 11.24
CA SER A 178 16.00 5.75 11.50
C SER A 178 15.18 6.85 12.21
N ARG A 179 15.86 7.85 12.77
CA ARG A 179 15.18 8.98 13.42
C ARG A 179 14.18 9.66 12.48
N ASP A 180 14.63 10.06 11.30
CA ASP A 180 13.79 10.67 10.25
C ASP A 180 12.60 9.78 9.84
N ASP A 181 12.82 8.46 9.76
CA ASP A 181 11.76 7.51 9.40
C ASP A 181 10.66 7.47 10.49
N ARG A 182 11.05 7.57 11.77
CA ARG A 182 10.09 7.68 12.88
C ARG A 182 9.33 9.00 12.82
N GLU A 183 10.03 10.13 12.64
CA GLU A 183 9.40 11.45 12.52
C GLU A 183 8.40 11.47 11.35
N MET A 184 8.78 10.94 10.18
CA MET A 184 7.90 10.79 9.03
C MET A 184 6.64 9.97 9.37
N LEU A 185 6.77 8.81 10.03
CA LEU A 185 5.61 8.00 10.43
C LEU A 185 4.73 8.70 11.46
N THR A 186 5.33 9.44 12.40
CA THR A 186 4.58 10.25 13.35
C THR A 186 3.75 11.31 12.62
N TRP A 187 4.31 12.04 11.66
CA TRP A 187 3.56 13.03 10.89
C TRP A 187 2.48 12.40 10.00
N VAL A 188 2.77 11.27 9.36
CA VAL A 188 1.76 10.49 8.60
C VAL A 188 0.62 10.06 9.51
N GLY A 189 0.92 9.58 10.73
CA GLY A 189 -0.09 9.21 11.73
C GLY A 189 -0.95 10.38 12.19
N ASN A 190 -0.38 11.60 12.21
CA ASN A 190 -1.09 12.84 12.48
C ASN A 190 -1.73 13.47 11.22
N ALA A 191 -1.80 12.71 10.11
CA ALA A 191 -2.41 13.15 8.84
C ALA A 191 -1.82 14.44 8.25
N VAL A 192 -0.53 14.71 8.50
CA VAL A 192 0.19 15.82 7.89
C VAL A 192 0.33 15.58 6.38
N PRO A 193 0.06 16.57 5.52
CA PRO A 193 0.25 16.45 4.08
C PRO A 193 1.69 16.05 3.72
N MET A 194 1.84 15.12 2.77
CA MET A 194 3.16 14.62 2.37
C MET A 194 4.08 15.71 1.78
N ARG A 195 3.52 16.79 1.23
CA ARG A 195 4.29 17.96 0.78
C ARG A 195 4.95 18.71 1.93
N GLU A 196 4.26 18.86 3.06
CA GLU A 196 4.81 19.48 4.27
C GLU A 196 5.90 18.60 4.88
N ILE A 197 5.66 17.29 4.97
CA ILE A 197 6.66 16.31 5.43
C ILE A 197 7.92 16.39 4.57
N ALA A 198 7.78 16.44 3.24
CA ALA A 198 8.91 16.55 2.32
C ALA A 198 9.71 17.85 2.56
N SER A 199 8.99 18.98 2.73
CA SER A 199 9.57 20.27 3.05
C SER A 199 10.38 20.24 4.36
N TRP A 200 9.81 19.69 5.45
CA TRP A 200 10.49 19.58 6.75
C TRP A 200 11.72 18.68 6.71
N LEU A 201 11.70 17.63 5.90
CA LEU A 201 12.85 16.74 5.70
C LEU A 201 13.88 17.29 4.70
N GLY A 202 13.62 18.44 4.05
CA GLY A 202 14.50 19.00 3.04
C GLY A 202 14.64 18.11 1.79
N ILE A 203 13.62 17.30 1.47
CA ILE A 203 13.61 16.43 0.30
C ILE A 203 12.44 16.79 -0.63
N ASN A 204 12.53 16.40 -1.90
CA ASN A 204 11.40 16.59 -2.80
C ASN A 204 10.24 15.63 -2.47
N TYR A 205 9.04 16.00 -2.90
CA TYR A 205 7.79 15.27 -2.64
C TYR A 205 7.85 13.79 -3.09
N SER A 206 8.35 13.54 -4.30
CA SER A 206 8.42 12.18 -4.85
C SER A 206 9.41 11.30 -4.08
N ALA A 207 10.53 11.85 -3.62
CA ALA A 207 11.49 11.18 -2.73
C ALA A 207 10.85 10.82 -1.39
N ALA A 208 10.06 11.73 -0.80
CA ALA A 208 9.32 11.45 0.44
C ALA A 208 8.31 10.30 0.25
N LYS A 209 7.56 10.28 -0.86
CA LYS A 209 6.64 9.19 -1.18
C LYS A 209 7.36 7.86 -1.38
N VAL A 210 8.44 7.84 -2.16
CA VAL A 210 9.25 6.63 -2.39
C VAL A 210 9.84 6.13 -1.07
N ARG A 211 10.33 7.05 -0.23
CA ARG A 211 10.84 6.73 1.11
C ARG A 211 9.76 6.10 1.99
N LEU A 212 8.57 6.72 2.08
CA LEU A 212 7.43 6.18 2.83
C LEU A 212 7.02 4.79 2.31
N SER A 213 6.91 4.63 0.99
CA SER A 213 6.54 3.36 0.36
C SER A 213 7.55 2.26 0.68
N ARG A 214 8.85 2.52 0.50
CA ARG A 214 9.93 1.57 0.84
C ARG A 214 9.94 1.23 2.33
N MET A 215 9.76 2.23 3.18
CA MET A 215 9.68 2.05 4.64
C MET A 215 8.49 1.16 5.02
N ARG A 216 7.29 1.43 4.49
CA ARG A 216 6.09 0.60 4.74
C ARG A 216 6.30 -0.84 4.28
N SER A 217 6.88 -1.03 3.09
CA SER A 217 7.21 -2.36 2.57
C SER A 217 8.21 -3.10 3.47
N ARG A 218 9.29 -2.43 3.90
CA ARG A 218 10.30 -2.99 4.81
C ARG A 218 9.69 -3.39 6.15
N LEU A 219 8.91 -2.49 6.78
CA LEU A 219 8.23 -2.75 8.04
C LEU A 219 7.24 -3.91 7.94
N ARG A 220 6.50 -4.00 6.82
CA ARG A 220 5.58 -5.11 6.58
C ARG A 220 6.30 -6.45 6.52
N VAL A 221 7.40 -6.52 5.75
CA VAL A 221 8.22 -7.73 5.66
C VAL A 221 8.77 -8.11 7.04
N ARG A 222 9.28 -7.14 7.81
CA ARG A 222 9.79 -7.41 9.17
C ARG A 222 8.69 -7.89 10.11
N ALA A 223 7.52 -7.26 10.08
CA ALA A 223 6.37 -7.65 10.89
C ALA A 223 5.93 -9.08 10.60
N LEU A 224 5.82 -9.45 9.32
CA LEU A 224 5.46 -10.82 8.91
C LEU A 224 6.51 -11.84 9.35
N ARG A 225 7.80 -11.51 9.21
CA ARG A 225 8.89 -12.35 9.72
C ARG A 225 8.75 -12.56 11.23
N HIS A 226 8.52 -11.49 11.99
CA HIS A 226 8.35 -11.58 13.44
C HIS A 226 7.17 -12.47 13.84
N VAL A 227 6.02 -12.35 13.16
CA VAL A 227 4.85 -13.23 13.39
C VAL A 227 5.20 -14.72 13.18
N ASN A 228 6.09 -15.04 12.25
CA ASN A 228 6.53 -16.41 11.99
C ASN A 228 7.59 -16.91 12.97
N GLU A 229 8.36 -15.99 13.57
CA GLU A 229 9.30 -16.28 14.67
C GLU A 229 8.53 -16.56 15.98
N CYS A 230 7.36 -15.94 16.18
CA CYS A 230 6.50 -16.16 17.34
C CYS A 230 5.76 -17.52 17.27
N THR A 231 5.44 -18.09 18.44
CA THR A 231 4.67 -19.33 18.57
C THR A 231 3.49 -19.14 19.55
N GLY A 232 2.57 -20.12 19.59
CA GLY A 232 1.49 -20.18 20.57
C GLY A 232 0.55 -18.97 20.59
N ALA A 233 0.23 -18.49 21.80
CA ALA A 233 -0.73 -17.41 22.05
C ALA A 233 -0.28 -16.07 21.44
N GLU A 234 1.01 -15.75 21.50
CA GLU A 234 1.57 -14.52 20.94
C GLU A 234 1.31 -14.43 19.43
N ARG A 235 1.54 -15.52 18.70
CA ARG A 235 1.28 -15.55 17.25
C ARG A 235 -0.20 -15.36 16.94
N GLN A 236 -1.09 -15.99 17.70
CA GLN A 236 -2.54 -15.85 17.51
C GLN A 236 -3.00 -14.41 17.76
N GLU A 237 -2.47 -13.77 18.79
CA GLU A 237 -2.76 -12.38 19.14
C GLU A 237 -2.33 -11.42 18.03
N LEU A 238 -1.11 -11.60 17.48
CA LEU A 238 -0.63 -10.80 16.36
C LEU A 238 -1.48 -11.01 15.08
N ILE A 239 -1.86 -12.25 14.77
CA ILE A 239 -2.74 -12.54 13.62
C ILE A 239 -4.11 -11.86 13.80
N ALA A 240 -4.69 -11.94 14.99
CA ALA A 240 -5.96 -11.27 15.30
C ALA A 240 -5.84 -9.75 15.17
N PHE A 241 -4.74 -9.17 15.66
CA PHE A 241 -4.43 -7.75 15.48
C PHE A 241 -4.38 -7.36 14.01
N PHE A 242 -3.59 -8.05 13.16
CA PHE A 242 -3.51 -7.74 11.73
C PHE A 242 -4.85 -7.90 11.01
N ARG A 243 -5.66 -8.90 11.37
CA ARG A 243 -7.00 -9.09 10.80
C ARG A 243 -7.92 -7.92 11.15
N ARG A 244 -7.90 -7.43 12.40
CA ARG A 244 -8.68 -6.25 12.82
C ARG A 244 -8.23 -5.01 12.06
N SER A 245 -6.92 -4.76 11.98
CA SER A 245 -6.37 -3.60 11.26
C SER A 245 -6.65 -3.65 9.75
N ALA A 246 -6.76 -4.84 9.16
CA ALA A 246 -7.14 -5.00 7.75
C ALA A 246 -8.64 -4.78 7.51
N GLY A 247 -9.50 -5.05 8.50
CA GLY A 247 -10.95 -4.92 8.41
C GLY A 247 -11.45 -3.46 8.45
N ASP A 248 -10.81 -2.60 9.24
CA ASP A 248 -11.17 -1.18 9.34
C ASP A 248 -10.69 -0.35 8.12
N ALA A 249 -9.69 -0.84 7.38
CA ALA A 249 -9.22 -0.23 6.15
C ALA A 249 -10.16 -0.55 4.97
N GLY A 250 -11.44 -0.17 5.11
CA GLY A 250 -12.54 -0.45 4.19
C GLY A 250 -12.12 -0.43 2.71
N GLY A 251 -11.94 -1.62 2.14
CA GLY A 251 -11.80 -1.83 0.70
C GLY A 251 -10.40 -1.71 0.10
N THR A 252 -9.36 -1.34 0.84
CA THR A 252 -7.97 -1.49 0.35
C THR A 252 -7.56 -2.94 0.52
N ARG A 253 -7.81 -3.72 -0.54
CA ARG A 253 -7.47 -5.15 -0.68
C ARG A 253 -5.94 -5.33 -0.70
N TYR A 254 -5.26 -5.01 0.40
CA TYR A 254 -3.83 -5.20 0.57
C TYR A 254 -3.58 -6.45 1.41
N MET A 255 -3.17 -7.50 0.71
CA MET A 255 -2.78 -8.84 1.15
C MET A 255 -3.91 -9.86 1.29
N LYS A 256 -3.97 -10.76 0.30
CA LYS A 256 -4.37 -12.14 0.57
C LYS A 256 -3.24 -12.80 1.38
N SER A 257 -3.59 -13.74 2.25
CA SER A 257 -2.66 -14.49 3.10
C SER A 257 -1.56 -15.23 2.33
N GLU A 258 -1.70 -15.39 1.01
CA GLU A 258 -0.78 -16.13 0.13
C GLU A 258 0.37 -15.26 -0.39
N ASP A 259 0.18 -13.93 -0.52
CA ASP A 259 1.27 -13.00 -0.87
C ASP A 259 2.32 -12.91 0.26
N ILE A 260 1.90 -13.23 1.49
CA ILE A 260 2.77 -13.37 2.67
C ILE A 260 3.65 -14.61 2.50
N ALA A 261 3.10 -15.75 2.07
CA ALA A 261 3.87 -16.98 1.86
C ALA A 261 4.87 -16.86 0.70
N ALA A 262 4.47 -16.21 -0.40
CA ALA A 262 5.33 -15.99 -1.56
C ALA A 262 6.51 -15.03 -1.25
N ALA A 263 6.26 -13.96 -0.49
CA ALA A 263 7.32 -13.02 -0.07
C ALA A 263 8.33 -13.62 0.93
N LEU A 264 7.99 -14.75 1.56
CA LEU A 264 8.79 -15.40 2.60
C LEU A 264 9.62 -16.60 2.11
N GLY A 265 9.52 -16.99 0.83
CA GLY A 265 10.22 -18.17 0.31
C GLY A 265 9.87 -19.48 1.04
N LEU A 266 8.77 -19.48 1.82
CA LEU A 266 8.34 -20.64 2.59
C LEU A 266 7.63 -21.61 1.64
N ARG A 267 8.31 -22.70 1.29
CA ARG A 267 7.60 -23.93 0.91
C ARG A 267 6.69 -24.28 2.09
N VAL A 268 5.38 -24.21 1.88
CA VAL A 268 4.40 -24.78 2.81
C VAL A 268 4.83 -26.23 3.04
N ALA A 269 5.25 -26.54 4.27
CA ALA A 269 5.51 -27.93 4.64
C ALA A 269 4.21 -28.69 4.38
N GLU A 270 4.26 -29.65 3.46
CA GLU A 270 3.11 -30.49 3.18
C GLU A 270 2.66 -31.16 4.49
N PRO A 271 1.35 -31.17 4.79
CA PRO A 271 0.87 -31.80 6.00
C PRO A 271 1.17 -33.30 5.91
N GLY A 272 2.13 -33.73 6.74
CA GLY A 272 2.35 -35.11 7.20
C GLY A 272 1.93 -36.21 6.25
N GLY A 273 2.86 -36.66 5.42
CA GLY A 273 2.80 -37.99 4.84
C GLY A 273 2.57 -39.01 5.95
N LYS A 274 1.48 -39.77 5.82
CA LYS A 274 1.05 -40.83 6.74
C LYS A 274 2.24 -41.73 7.07
N HIS A 275 2.56 -41.85 8.37
CA HIS A 275 3.28 -43.02 8.85
C HIS A 275 2.44 -44.25 8.46
N GLY A 276 3.06 -45.17 7.72
CA GLY A 276 2.55 -46.52 7.55
C GLY A 276 2.69 -47.23 8.89
N ASP A 277 1.58 -47.79 9.36
CA ASP A 277 1.61 -48.85 10.36
C ASP A 277 1.96 -50.17 9.65
N ASP A 278 2.95 -50.85 10.19
CA ASP A 278 3.17 -52.30 10.04
C ASP A 278 2.11 -53.09 10.83
#